data_AF-A0A8X6UY24-F1
#
_entry.id   AF-A0A8X6UY24-F1
#
_cell.length_a   1.000
_cell.length_b   1.000
_cell.length_c   1.000
_cell.angle_alpha   90.00
_cell.angle_beta   90.00
_cell.angle_gamma   90.00
#
_symmetry.space_group_name_H-M   'P 1'
#
loop_
_entity.id
_entity.type
_entity.pdbx_description
1 polymer ?
#
loop_
_entity_poly.entity_id
_entity_poly.type
_entity_poly.pdbx_seq_one_letter_code
_entity_poly.pdbx_strand_id
1 'polypeptide(L)'
;MLSSRPGAIYQQDNARPHTARLSQQCLQGYDVLPWPARSPDLSPIEHVWTRWEGNCSRPRYRRINCADAKTMAGSSTGGHK
;
A
#
# COMPACT_ATOMS: atom_id res chain seq x y z
N MET A 1 3.63 -11.29 23.46
CA MET A 1 4.30 -12.06 22.40
C MET A 1 3.31 -12.29 21.28
N LEU A 2 3.71 -12.13 20.02
CA LEU A 2 2.90 -12.65 18.91
C LEU A 2 2.69 -14.14 19.17
N SER A 3 1.48 -14.67 19.00
CA SER A 3 1.21 -16.11 19.08
C SER A 3 1.32 -16.75 17.69
N SER A 4 2.04 -17.87 17.62
CA SER A 4 2.16 -18.65 16.39
C SER A 4 0.80 -19.25 16.02
N ARG A 5 0.39 -19.06 14.77
CA ARG A 5 -0.84 -19.66 14.22
C ARG A 5 -0.45 -20.96 13.51
N PRO A 6 -1.10 -22.10 13.81
CA PRO A 6 -0.81 -23.37 13.14
C PRO A 6 -0.90 -23.23 11.60
N GLY A 7 0.15 -23.64 10.91
CA GLY A 7 0.24 -23.59 9.44
C GLY A 7 0.61 -22.21 8.85
N ALA A 8 0.88 -21.19 9.67
CA ALA A 8 1.34 -19.90 9.20
C ALA A 8 2.88 -19.83 9.13
N ILE A 9 3.41 -19.28 8.03
CA ILE A 9 4.84 -19.02 7.84
C ILE A 9 5.06 -17.50 7.91
N TYR A 10 6.02 -17.08 8.72
CA TYR A 10 6.43 -15.69 8.86
C TYR A 10 7.39 -15.31 7.72
N GLN A 11 7.03 -14.28 6.95
CA GLN A 11 7.87 -13.74 5.89
C GLN A 11 8.47 -12.40 6.32
N GLN A 12 9.79 -12.27 6.15
CA GLN A 12 10.55 -11.03 6.31
C GLN A 12 11.74 -11.06 5.35
N ASP A 13 12.31 -9.90 5.03
CA ASP A 13 13.55 -9.83 4.27
C ASP A 13 14.78 -10.03 5.19
N ASN A 14 15.97 -9.99 4.60
CA ASN A 14 17.23 -10.14 5.33
C ASN A 14 17.85 -8.79 5.73
N ALA A 15 17.06 -7.72 5.94
CA ALA A 15 17.64 -6.45 6.37
C ALA A 15 18.29 -6.61 7.76
N ARG A 16 19.29 -5.77 8.06
CA ARG A 16 20.11 -5.89 9.29
C ARG A 16 19.27 -6.01 10.58
N PRO A 17 18.19 -5.23 10.78
CA PRO A 17 17.34 -5.38 11.96
C PRO A 17 16.67 -6.75 12.07
N HIS A 18 16.29 -7.37 10.96
CA HIS A 18 15.65 -8.69 10.92
C HIS A 18 16.63 -9.82 11.24
N THR A 19 17.91 -9.64 10.88
CA THR A 19 18.99 -10.59 11.21
C THR A 19 19.58 -10.41 12.60
N ALA A 20 19.19 -9.35 13.34
CA ALA A 20 19.71 -9.09 14.66
C ALA A 20 19.30 -10.20 15.65
N ARG A 21 20.19 -10.51 16.62
CA ARG A 21 19.98 -11.60 17.59
C ARG A 21 18.64 -11.47 18.33
N LEU A 22 18.30 -10.27 18.79
CA LEU A 22 17.04 -10.03 19.50
C LEU A 22 15.82 -10.32 18.61
N SER A 23 15.86 -9.92 17.35
CA SER A 23 14.78 -10.19 16.38
C SER A 23 14.63 -11.70 16.14
N GLN A 24 15.73 -12.42 15.99
CA GLN A 24 15.72 -13.88 15.83
C GLN A 24 15.19 -14.59 17.08
N GLN A 25 15.53 -14.11 18.29
CA GLN A 25 15.00 -14.65 19.55
C GLN A 25 13.47 -14.49 19.63
N CYS A 26 12.92 -13.36 19.17
CA CYS A 26 11.47 -13.14 19.12
C CYS A 26 10.74 -14.10 18.15
N LEU A 27 11.47 -14.70 17.20
CA LEU A 27 10.91 -15.57 16.15
C LEU A 27 11.14 -17.06 16.40
N GLN A 28 11.73 -17.46 17.52
CA GLN A 28 12.05 -18.88 17.81
C GLN A 28 10.84 -19.84 17.80
N GLY A 29 9.61 -19.32 17.87
CA GLY A 29 8.36 -20.12 17.80
C GLY A 29 7.65 -20.06 16.45
N TYR A 30 8.29 -19.53 15.41
CA TYR A 30 7.71 -19.31 14.09
C TYR A 30 8.50 -20.04 13.01
N ASP A 31 7.78 -20.60 12.05
CA ASP A 31 8.38 -21.00 10.78
C ASP A 31 8.68 -19.73 9.98
N VAL A 32 9.95 -19.46 9.71
CA VAL A 32 10.38 -18.29 8.93
C VAL A 32 10.68 -18.71 7.50
N LEU A 33 10.09 -18.03 6.53
CA LEU A 33 10.34 -18.27 5.10
C LEU A 33 11.78 -17.85 4.74
N PRO A 34 12.60 -18.74 4.16
CA PRO A 34 13.91 -18.35 3.63
C PRO A 34 13.74 -17.30 2.51
N TRP A 35 14.40 -16.15 2.65
CA TRP A 35 14.28 -15.06 1.69
C TRP A 35 15.55 -14.89 0.85
N PRO A 36 15.47 -14.84 -0.49
CA PRO A 36 16.63 -14.54 -1.33
C PRO A 36 17.07 -13.08 -1.21
N ALA A 37 18.37 -12.82 -1.35
CA ALA A 37 18.91 -11.47 -1.28
C ALA A 37 18.49 -10.65 -2.50
N ARG A 38 18.13 -9.38 -2.27
CA ARG A 38 17.76 -8.41 -3.32
C ARG A 38 16.57 -8.84 -4.19
N SER A 39 15.57 -9.49 -3.60
CA SER A 39 14.33 -9.89 -4.29
C SER A 39 13.11 -9.15 -3.73
N PRO A 40 12.98 -7.84 -3.95
CA PRO A 40 11.78 -7.10 -3.55
C PRO A 40 10.54 -7.55 -4.35
N ASP A 41 10.73 -7.98 -5.60
CA ASP A 41 9.68 -8.47 -6.50
C ASP A 41 8.88 -9.66 -5.94
N LEU A 42 9.51 -10.46 -5.08
CA LEU A 42 8.85 -11.60 -4.45
C LEU A 42 7.98 -11.18 -3.25
N SER A 43 8.17 -9.98 -2.71
CA SER A 43 7.55 -9.56 -1.45
C SER A 43 6.14 -9.04 -1.69
N PRO A 44 5.09 -9.68 -1.12
CA PRO A 44 3.71 -9.23 -1.31
C PRO A 44 3.47 -7.79 -0.83
N ILE A 45 4.27 -7.31 0.14
CA ILE A 45 4.14 -5.96 0.70
C ILE A 45 4.52 -4.86 -0.29
N GLU A 46 5.45 -5.13 -1.21
CA GLU A 46 5.85 -4.18 -2.27
C GLU A 46 4.69 -3.88 -3.22
N HIS A 47 3.87 -4.88 -3.51
CA HIS A 47 2.65 -4.69 -4.31
C HIS A 47 1.61 -3.81 -3.57
N VAL A 48 1.48 -4.00 -2.26
CA VAL A 48 0.60 -3.17 -1.43
C VAL A 48 1.10 -1.73 -1.44
N TRP A 49 2.39 -1.49 -1.20
CA TRP A 49 2.96 -0.14 -1.23
C TRP A 49 2.78 0.53 -2.59
N THR A 50 3.04 -0.18 -3.69
CA THR A 50 2.81 0.35 -5.06
C THR A 50 1.37 0.84 -5.25
N ARG A 51 0.39 0.05 -4.78
CA ARG A 51 -1.04 0.44 -4.82
C ARG A 51 -1.34 1.65 -3.94
N TRP A 52 -0.70 1.75 -2.78
CA TRP A 52 -0.88 2.86 -1.85
C TRP A 52 -0.26 4.15 -2.40
N GLU A 53 0.95 4.10 -2.95
CA GLU A 53 1.62 5.24 -3.56
C GLU A 53 0.85 5.79 -4.76
N GLY A 54 0.30 4.92 -5.62
CA GLY A 54 -0.57 5.35 -6.72
C GLY A 54 -1.82 6.12 -6.26
N ASN A 55 -2.28 5.92 -5.03
CA ASN A 55 -3.37 6.71 -4.44
C ASN A 55 -2.88 8.00 -3.76
N CYS A 56 -1.64 8.03 -3.27
CA CYS A 56 -1.01 9.24 -2.73
C CYS A 56 -0.66 10.23 -3.85
N SER A 57 -0.23 9.74 -5.02
CA SER A 57 0.09 10.56 -6.19
C SER A 57 -1.14 11.08 -6.94
N ARG A 58 -2.35 10.59 -6.62
CA ARG A 58 -3.60 11.14 -7.15
C ARG A 58 -3.90 12.47 -6.43
N PRO A 59 -3.96 13.60 -7.14
CA PRO A 59 -4.39 14.85 -6.52
C PRO A 59 -5.80 14.68 -5.97
N ARG A 60 -5.96 14.72 -4.63
CA ARG A 60 -7.29 14.72 -3.99
C ARG A 60 -8.11 15.98 -4.31
N TYR A 61 -7.50 16.97 -4.95
CA TYR A 61 -8.19 18.14 -5.46
C TYR A 61 -7.91 18.27 -6.96
N ARG A 62 -8.93 18.01 -7.78
CA ARG A 62 -8.91 18.52 -9.16
C ARG A 62 -8.88 20.03 -9.05
N ARG A 63 -7.81 20.66 -9.53
CA ARG A 63 -7.80 22.09 -9.82
C ARG A 63 -8.86 22.30 -10.90
N ILE A 64 -10.06 22.76 -10.52
CA ILE A 64 -11.05 23.22 -11.51
C ILE A 64 -10.40 24.42 -12.18
N ASN A 65 -10.07 24.29 -13.46
CA ASN A 65 -9.63 25.41 -14.27
C ASN A 65 -10.87 26.22 -14.70
N CYS A 66 -10.70 27.51 -14.99
CA CYS A 66 -11.82 28.40 -15.30
C CYS A 66 -12.64 27.97 -16.54
N ALA A 67 -12.07 27.09 -17.39
CA ALA A 67 -12.76 26.50 -18.53
C ALA A 67 -13.84 25.48 -18.10
N ASP A 68 -13.59 24.68 -17.06
CA ASP A 68 -14.53 23.68 -16.54
C ASP A 68 -15.73 24.31 -15.80
N ALA A 69 -15.60 25.57 -15.37
CA ALA A 69 -16.68 26.30 -14.67
C ALA A 69 -17.87 26.64 -15.58
N LYS A 70 -17.70 26.63 -16.91
CA LYS A 70 -18.79 26.92 -17.87
C LYS A 70 -19.77 25.76 -18.08
N THR A 71 -19.43 24.55 -17.65
CA THR A 71 -20.33 23.38 -17.82
C THR A 71 -21.37 23.27 -16.69
N MET A 72 -21.20 23.98 -15.57
CA MET A 72 -22.14 23.96 -14.43
C MET A 72 -23.19 25.09 -14.46
N ALA A 73 -23.09 26.01 -15.43
CA ALA A 73 -24.05 27.09 -15.64
C ALA A 73 -24.77 26.89 -16.98
N GLY A 74 -25.64 25.88 -17.06
CA GLY A 74 -26.30 25.54 -18.32
C GLY A 74 -27.53 24.67 -18.16
N SER A 75 -28.56 25.17 -17.48
CA SER A 75 -29.97 24.78 -17.71
C SER A 75 -30.89 25.85 -17.14
N SER A 76 -30.81 27.06 -17.70
CA SER A 76 -31.95 27.97 -17.73
C SER A 76 -32.38 28.08 -19.19
N THR A 77 -33.42 27.34 -19.55
CA THR A 77 -34.22 27.64 -20.72
C THR A 77 -35.66 27.71 -20.25
N GLY A 78 -36.18 28.95 -20.19
CA GLY A 78 -37.59 29.20 -19.92
C GLY A 78 -38.48 28.58 -21.00
N GLY A 79 -39.71 28.29 -20.62
CA GLY A 79 -40.80 27.93 -21.51
C GLY A 79 -42.05 28.72 -21.13
N HIS A 80 -42.42 29.65 -21.99
CA HIS A 80 -43.72 30.33 -22.00
C HIS A 80 -44.88 29.34 -22.03
N LYS A 81 -45.92 29.59 -21.23
CA LYS A 81 -47.33 29.79 -21.65
C LYS A 81 -48.16 30.22 -20.44
#